data_AF-V2XM51-F1
#
_entry.id   AF-V2XM51-F1
#
_cell.length_a   1.000
_cell.length_b   1.000
_cell.length_c   1.000
_cell.angle_alpha   90.00
_cell.angle_beta   90.00
_cell.angle_gamma   90.00
#
_symmetry.space_group_name_H-M   'P 1'
#
loop_
_entity.id
_entity.type
_entity.pdbx_description
1 polymer ?
#
loop_
_entity_poly.entity_id
_entity_poly.type
_entity_poly.pdbx_seq_one_letter_code
_entity_poly.pdbx_strand_id
1 'polypeptide(L)' 'MSGYGKYSVFTKEHKRFKADKDENRKIAGSGVTEYLHCLVKK' A
#
# COMPACT_ATOMS: atom_id res chain seq x y z
N MET A 1 6.30 -20.24 -0.24
CA MET A 1 4.97 -20.44 0.40
C MET A 1 4.14 -21.46 -0.39
N SER A 2 4.65 -22.67 -0.61
CA SER A 2 3.91 -23.74 -1.32
C SER A 2 3.17 -24.69 -0.37
N GLY A 3 3.52 -24.69 0.93
CA GLY A 3 2.93 -25.58 1.93
C GLY A 3 1.56 -25.15 2.48
N TYR A 4 1.19 -23.87 2.34
CA TYR A 4 -0.03 -23.30 2.96
C TYR A 4 -1.10 -22.89 1.94
N GLY A 5 -0.96 -23.31 0.68
CA GLY A 5 -1.88 -22.97 -0.41
C GLY A 5 -1.36 -21.86 -1.33
N LYS A 6 -2.26 -21.24 -2.12
CA LYS A 6 -1.88 -20.26 -3.15
C LYS A 6 -1.80 -18.87 -2.55
N TYR A 7 -0.63 -18.26 -2.65
CA TYR A 7 -0.38 -16.90 -2.20
C TYR A 7 -0.44 -15.92 -3.37
N SER A 8 -1.13 -14.79 -3.19
CA SER A 8 -1.18 -13.67 -4.12
C SER A 8 -1.02 -12.34 -3.36
N VAL A 9 -0.47 -11.35 -4.05
CA VAL A 9 -0.33 -9.99 -3.53
C VAL A 9 -0.94 -9.03 -4.53
N PHE A 10 -1.78 -8.14 -4.04
CA PHE A 10 -2.30 -7.01 -4.79
C PHE A 10 -1.66 -5.74 -4.26
N THR A 11 -1.21 -4.89 -5.17
CA THR A 11 -0.56 -3.63 -4.83
C THR A 11 -1.36 -2.49 -5.41
N LYS A 12 -1.60 -1.46 -4.60
CA LYS A 12 -2.34 -0.27 -5.02
C LYS A 12 -1.66 0.98 -4.52
N GLU A 13 -1.45 1.94 -5.42
CA GLU A 13 -0.86 3.22 -5.06
C GLU A 13 -1.94 4.26 -4.77
N HIS A 14 -1.81 4.93 -3.63
CA HIS A 14 -2.72 5.97 -3.19
C HIS A 14 -1.97 7.30 -3.07
N LYS A 15 -2.52 8.34 -3.72
CA LYS A 15 -2.08 9.72 -3.49
C LYS A 15 -2.64 10.19 -2.15
N ARG A 16 -1.81 10.84 -1.33
CA ARG A 16 -2.29 11.44 -0.08
C ARG A 16 -3.14 12.66 -0.41
N PHE A 17 -4.33 12.74 0.18
CA PHE A 17 -5.17 13.92 0.09
C PHE A 17 -4.40 15.16 0.57
N LYS A 18 -4.57 16.28 -0.15
CA LYS A 18 -3.85 17.53 0.06
C LYS A 18 -4.86 18.66 0.30
N ALA A 19 -4.90 19.15 1.54
CA ALA A 19 -5.68 20.34 1.91
C ALA A 19 -4.83 21.62 1.89
N ASP A 20 -3.56 21.54 2.32
CA ASP A 20 -2.65 22.69 2.45
C ASP A 20 -1.51 22.72 1.41
N LYS A 21 -0.83 23.88 1.30
CA LYS A 21 0.33 24.10 0.43
C LYS A 21 1.55 23.28 0.90
N ASP A 22 2.38 22.85 -0.05
CA ASP A 22 3.54 21.97 0.22
C ASP A 22 4.58 22.62 1.16
N GLU A 23 4.64 23.96 1.18
CA GLU A 23 5.57 24.77 1.98
C GLU A 23 5.44 24.55 3.50
N ASN A 24 4.24 24.21 3.99
CA ASN A 24 3.97 24.01 5.42
C ASN A 24 4.24 22.57 5.89
N ARG A 25 4.72 21.69 5.01
CA ARG A 25 4.77 20.24 5.28
C ARG A 25 6.16 19.78 5.71
N LYS A 26 6.29 19.31 6.95
CA LYS A 26 7.43 18.48 7.40
C LYS A 26 7.13 17.00 7.24
N ILE A 27 6.87 16.53 6.02
CA ILE A 27 6.57 15.10 5.75
C ILE A 27 7.24 14.68 4.44
N ALA A 28 7.98 13.56 4.45
CA ALA A 28 8.84 13.12 3.34
C ALA A 28 8.12 12.46 2.15
N GLY A 29 6.83 12.10 2.27
CA GLY A 29 6.12 11.26 1.28
C GLY A 29 4.85 11.89 0.69
N SER A 30 4.69 11.78 -0.64
CA SER A 30 3.53 12.25 -1.42
C SER A 30 2.42 11.20 -1.58
N GLY A 31 2.71 9.93 -1.29
CA GLY A 31 1.79 8.82 -1.50
C GLY A 31 1.97 7.73 -0.45
N VAL A 32 1.10 6.72 -0.52
CA VAL A 32 1.19 5.47 0.25
C VAL A 32 0.93 4.32 -0.71
N THR A 33 1.74 3.27 -0.63
CA THR A 33 1.52 2.03 -1.35
C THR A 33 0.83 1.04 -0.42
N GLU A 34 -0.37 0.62 -0.79
CA GLU A 34 -1.13 -0.42 -0.12
C GLU A 34 -0.73 -1.79 -0.67
N TYR A 35 -0.52 -2.76 0.23
CA TYR A 35 -0.28 -4.15 -0.10
C TYR A 35 -1.35 -5.01 0.54
N LEU A 36 -2.15 -5.69 -0.29
CA LEU A 36 -3.14 -6.67 0.15
C LEU A 36 -2.60 -8.07 -0.12
N HIS A 37 -2.29 -8.78 0.96
CA HIS A 37 -1.76 -10.13 0.94
C HIS A 37 -2.90 -11.14 1.08
N CYS A 38 -3.05 -12.03 0.10
CA CYS A 38 -4.07 -13.07 0.11
C CYS A 38 -3.42 -14.46 0.09
N LEU A 39 -3.84 -15.32 1.00
CA LEU A 39 -3.43 -16.73 1.04
C LEU A 39 -4.68 -17.61 0.99
N VAL A 40 -4.86 -18.30 -0.12
CA VAL A 40 -5.92 -19.30 -0.28
C VAL A 40 -5.37 -20.63 0.23
N LYS A 41 -5.80 -21.05 1.43
CA LYS A 41 -5.41 -22.34 2.01
C LYS A 41 -5.99 -23.51 1.20
N LYS A 42 -5.23 -24.61 1.14
CA LYS A 42 -5.67 -25.88 0.56
C LYS A 42 -6.43 -26.71 1.59
#